data_AF-A0A523MVQ1-F1
#
_entry.id   AF-A0A523MVQ1-F1
#
_cell.length_a   1.000
_cell.length_b   1.000
_cell.length_c   1.000
_cell.angle_alpha   90.00
_cell.angle_beta   90.00
_cell.angle_gamma   90.00
#
_symmetry.space_group_name_H-M   'P 1'
#
loop_
_entity.id
_entity.type
_entity.pdbx_description
1 polymer ?
#
loop_
_entity_poly.entity_id
_entity_poly.type
_entity_poly.pdbx_seq_one_letter_code
_entity_poly.pdbx_strand_id
1 'polypeptide(L)'
;MALSTYELSLAGFRFPNRLPGKHSNFRFVADVRYVSSRGEHDTQHAVMPDLERHWECDPDRTEESQYVRGADIDSFGTFDMSRIDAWDRLIMLVGADAIHSVQVKVFDIDRPNFLDRMGDALGDVIGTILGRGRSALPGTTGVFADALGTASADVESALLVRLAGGDRLLFRGSVSLDGPGDYLITGSGDAGEYEIGLELKVTD
;
A
#
# COMPACT_ATOMS: atom_id res chain seq x y z
N MET A 1 15.00 -25.88 5.60
CA MET A 1 14.46 -25.15 6.77
C MET A 1 12.94 -25.20 6.65
N ALA A 2 12.20 -25.24 7.77
CA ALA A 2 10.75 -25.18 7.71
C ALA A 2 10.35 -23.78 7.23
N LEU A 3 9.44 -23.72 6.25
CA LEU A 3 8.92 -22.48 5.73
C LEU A 3 8.05 -21.84 6.80
N SER A 4 8.35 -20.59 7.17
CA SER A 4 7.45 -19.79 8.00
C SER A 4 6.54 -19.00 7.07
N THR A 5 5.24 -19.11 7.31
CA THR A 5 4.27 -18.23 6.65
C THR A 5 4.17 -16.97 7.49
N TYR A 6 4.47 -15.82 6.90
CA TYR A 6 4.36 -14.52 7.57
C TYR A 6 3.05 -13.85 7.18
N GLU A 7 2.33 -13.36 8.17
CA GLU A 7 1.13 -12.53 8.01
C GLU A 7 1.43 -11.13 8.56
N LEU A 8 1.43 -10.12 7.69
CA LEU A 8 1.56 -8.72 8.07
C LEU A 8 0.23 -8.02 7.85
N SER A 9 -0.27 -7.32 8.86
CA SER A 9 -1.54 -6.60 8.78
C SER A 9 -1.47 -5.21 9.40
N LEU A 10 -2.36 -4.32 8.96
CA LEU A 10 -2.57 -3.01 9.58
C LEU A 10 -3.33 -3.19 10.91
N ALA A 11 -2.68 -2.81 12.01
CA ALA A 11 -3.22 -2.91 13.36
C ALA A 11 -3.83 -1.60 13.87
N GLY A 12 -3.47 -0.46 13.27
CA GLY A 12 -4.02 0.84 13.64
C GLY A 12 -3.48 1.97 12.78
N PHE A 13 -4.23 3.06 12.74
CA PHE A 13 -3.77 4.30 12.12
C PHE A 13 -4.22 5.50 12.93
N ARG A 14 -3.29 6.43 13.14
CA ARG A 14 -3.52 7.73 13.75
C ARG A 14 -2.99 8.82 12.83
N PHE A 15 -3.78 9.88 12.70
CA PHE A 15 -3.50 11.00 11.80
C PHE A 15 -3.85 12.31 12.51
N PRO A 16 -3.34 13.47 12.05
CA PRO A 16 -3.72 14.75 12.63
C PRO A 16 -5.24 14.91 12.61
N ASN A 17 -5.84 15.25 13.76
CA ASN A 17 -7.31 15.31 13.89
C ASN A 17 -8.00 16.27 12.91
N ARG A 18 -7.24 17.20 12.32
CA ARG A 18 -7.66 18.13 11.26
C ARG A 18 -6.73 18.02 10.07
N LEU A 19 -7.24 17.46 8.97
CA LEU A 19 -6.55 17.46 7.69
C LEU A 19 -6.96 18.69 6.85
N PRO A 20 -6.01 19.45 6.29
CA PRO A 20 -6.30 20.58 5.41
C PRO A 20 -6.84 20.06 4.07
N GLY A 21 -8.11 20.34 3.75
CA GLY A 21 -8.74 19.86 2.51
C GLY A 21 -9.85 18.81 2.68
N LYS A 22 -10.29 18.59 3.93
CA LYS A 22 -11.56 17.96 4.39
C LYS A 22 -11.87 16.51 4.02
N HIS A 23 -11.35 15.93 2.94
CA HIS A 23 -11.89 14.65 2.49
C HIS A 23 -11.46 13.43 3.33
N SER A 24 -10.37 13.49 4.10
CA SER A 24 -9.96 12.45 5.07
C SER A 24 -10.17 11.02 4.55
N ASN A 25 -9.91 10.80 3.27
CA ASN A 25 -10.23 9.57 2.56
C ASN A 25 -8.94 8.82 2.35
N PHE A 26 -8.72 7.75 3.09
CA PHE A 26 -7.39 7.16 3.15
C PHE A 26 -7.25 5.95 2.23
N ARG A 27 -6.10 5.90 1.56
CA ARG A 27 -5.56 4.69 0.93
C ARG A 27 -4.12 4.51 1.33
N PHE A 28 -3.73 3.26 1.51
CA PHE A 28 -2.39 2.88 1.89
C PHE A 28 -1.75 2.10 0.76
N VAL A 29 -0.46 2.36 0.52
CA VAL A 29 0.39 1.52 -0.33
C VAL A 29 1.54 1.04 0.53
N ALA A 30 1.70 -0.27 0.63
CA ALA A 30 2.75 -0.91 1.41
C ALA A 30 3.69 -1.71 0.49
N ASP A 31 5.00 -1.49 0.67
CA ASP A 31 6.07 -2.19 0.00
C ASP A 31 6.83 -3.01 1.05
N VAL A 32 6.71 -4.34 1.02
CA VAL A 32 7.34 -5.25 2.00
C VAL A 32 8.52 -5.96 1.37
N ARG A 33 9.71 -5.81 1.96
CA ARG A 33 10.94 -6.48 1.52
C ARG A 33 11.17 -7.75 2.32
N TYR A 34 11.42 -8.86 1.63
CA TYR A 34 11.59 -10.17 2.23
C TYR A 34 12.63 -11.01 1.47
N VAL A 35 13.01 -12.14 2.06
CA VAL A 35 13.84 -13.18 1.44
C VAL A 35 12.95 -14.37 1.15
N SER A 36 12.80 -14.70 -0.13
CA SER A 36 11.99 -15.83 -0.59
C SER A 36 12.60 -17.17 -0.15
N SER A 37 11.83 -18.24 -0.29
CA SER A 37 12.28 -19.61 -0.03
C SER A 37 13.44 -20.10 -0.92
N ARG A 38 13.79 -19.33 -1.96
CA ARG A 38 14.94 -19.59 -2.83
C ARG A 38 16.21 -18.87 -2.35
N GLY A 39 16.12 -18.10 -1.27
CA GLY A 39 17.18 -17.21 -0.80
C GLY A 39 17.31 -15.93 -1.61
N GLU A 40 16.30 -15.58 -2.42
CA GLU A 40 16.30 -14.37 -3.26
C GLU A 40 15.64 -13.21 -2.52
N HIS A 41 16.17 -12.00 -2.70
CA HIS A 41 15.52 -10.79 -2.20
C HIS A 41 14.37 -10.39 -3.12
N ASP A 42 13.19 -10.17 -2.53
CA ASP A 42 11.99 -9.83 -3.27
C ASP A 42 11.16 -8.75 -2.53
N THR A 43 10.21 -8.14 -3.24
CA THR A 43 9.30 -7.11 -2.70
C THR A 43 7.85 -7.44 -3.03
N GLN A 44 7.01 -7.49 -2.00
CA GLN A 44 5.56 -7.59 -2.12
C GLN A 44 4.96 -6.18 -2.10
N HIS A 45 4.04 -5.90 -3.00
CA HIS A 45 3.25 -4.67 -3.03
C HIS A 45 1.82 -4.94 -2.58
N ALA A 46 1.27 -4.05 -1.77
CA ALA A 46 -0.12 -4.10 -1.34
C ALA A 46 -0.76 -2.71 -1.36
N VAL A 47 -2.04 -2.67 -1.68
CA VAL A 47 -2.87 -1.46 -1.67
C VAL A 47 -4.09 -1.74 -0.82
N MET A 48 -4.30 -0.93 0.23
CA MET A 48 -5.41 -1.13 1.17
C MET A 48 -6.38 0.06 1.15
N PRO A 49 -7.69 -0.19 1.20
CA PRO A 49 -8.33 -1.51 1.19
C PRO A 49 -8.26 -2.23 -0.17
N ASP A 50 -8.43 -1.50 -1.28
CA ASP A 50 -8.14 -1.92 -2.64
C ASP A 50 -7.96 -0.67 -3.54
N LEU A 51 -7.83 -0.86 -4.86
CA LEU A 51 -7.67 0.25 -5.80
C LEU A 51 -8.96 1.06 -6.05
N GLU A 52 -10.14 0.47 -5.82
CA GLU A 52 -11.44 1.08 -6.13
C GLU A 52 -12.07 1.76 -4.90
N ARG A 53 -11.68 1.34 -3.70
CA ARG A 53 -12.21 1.77 -2.40
C ARG A 53 -11.23 2.67 -1.65
N HIS A 54 -11.73 3.27 -0.59
CA HIS A 54 -10.97 4.06 0.36
C HIS A 54 -11.61 3.96 1.74
N TRP A 55 -10.89 4.37 2.77
CA TRP A 55 -11.42 4.49 4.11
C TRP A 55 -11.84 5.93 4.38
N GLU A 56 -13.13 6.16 4.58
CA GLU A 56 -13.70 7.48 4.86
C GLU A 56 -13.57 7.79 6.36
N CYS A 57 -13.12 8.99 6.68
CA CYS A 57 -12.88 9.46 8.05
C CYS A 57 -13.30 10.92 8.27
N ASP A 58 -14.02 11.53 7.34
CA ASP A 58 -14.68 12.81 7.56
C ASP A 58 -15.84 12.62 8.57
N PRO A 59 -15.81 13.27 9.75
CA PRO A 59 -16.89 13.19 10.74
C PRO A 59 -18.27 13.57 10.21
N ASP A 60 -18.33 14.36 9.13
CA ASP A 60 -19.59 14.79 8.49
C ASP A 60 -20.18 13.70 7.56
N ARG A 61 -19.49 12.57 7.36
CA ARG A 61 -19.84 11.49 6.42
C ARG A 61 -19.99 10.12 7.07
N THR A 62 -20.50 10.09 8.30
CA THR A 62 -20.68 8.86 9.10
C THR A 62 -21.62 7.81 8.48
N GLU A 63 -22.44 8.21 7.51
CA GLU A 63 -23.40 7.33 6.83
C GLU A 63 -22.79 6.55 5.66
N GLU A 64 -21.57 6.89 5.22
CA GLU A 64 -20.88 6.19 4.14
C GLU A 64 -20.50 4.77 4.58
N SER A 65 -20.65 3.78 3.69
CA SER A 65 -20.36 2.38 4.00
C SER A 65 -18.88 2.12 4.32
N GLN A 66 -18.01 3.03 3.91
CA GLN A 66 -16.55 2.95 4.06
C GLN A 66 -16.07 3.80 5.25
N TYR A 67 -16.99 4.32 6.07
CA TYR A 67 -16.69 5.14 7.23
C TYR A 67 -16.10 4.31 8.38
N VAL A 68 -14.84 4.58 8.70
CA VAL A 68 -14.06 3.79 9.67
C VAL A 68 -13.38 4.65 10.73
N ARG A 69 -13.76 5.93 10.88
CA ARG A 69 -13.17 6.78 11.93
C ARG A 69 -13.58 6.33 13.32
N GLY A 70 -12.59 6.23 14.20
CA GLY A 70 -12.74 6.00 15.63
C GLY A 70 -12.78 7.30 16.44
N ALA A 71 -12.60 7.17 17.75
CA ALA A 71 -12.57 8.32 18.64
C ALA A 71 -11.27 9.12 18.46
N ASP A 72 -11.37 10.45 18.50
CA ASP A 72 -10.18 11.29 18.57
C ASP A 72 -9.48 11.08 19.92
N ILE A 73 -8.16 10.91 19.89
CA ILE A 73 -7.31 10.73 21.07
C ILE A 73 -6.24 11.82 21.03
N ASP A 74 -6.30 12.73 22.00
CA ASP A 74 -5.45 13.92 22.07
C ASP A 74 -5.57 14.77 20.79
N SER A 75 -4.46 14.96 20.07
CA SER A 75 -4.41 15.67 18.78
C SER A 75 -4.62 14.79 17.56
N PHE A 76 -4.94 13.50 17.76
CA PHE A 76 -5.04 12.52 16.67
C PHE A 76 -6.50 12.11 16.42
N GLY A 77 -6.86 12.01 15.14
CA GLY A 77 -7.95 11.14 14.70
C GLY A 77 -7.43 9.71 14.58
N THR A 78 -8.31 8.71 14.74
CA THR A 78 -7.93 7.30 14.67
C THR A 78 -8.85 6.51 13.75
N PHE A 79 -8.40 5.34 13.32
CA PHE A 79 -9.30 4.31 12.79
C PHE A 79 -9.98 3.54 13.91
N ASP A 80 -11.25 3.21 13.70
CA ASP A 80 -11.98 2.16 14.39
C ASP A 80 -11.73 0.84 13.65
N MET A 81 -10.70 0.13 14.11
CA MET A 81 -10.27 -1.13 13.49
C MET A 81 -11.34 -2.24 13.57
N SER A 82 -12.38 -2.09 14.40
CA SER A 82 -13.48 -3.05 14.45
C SER A 82 -14.44 -2.94 13.25
N ARG A 83 -14.35 -1.84 12.49
CA ARG A 83 -15.13 -1.59 11.28
C ARG A 83 -14.44 -2.01 9.99
N ILE A 84 -13.16 -2.35 10.06
CA ILE A 84 -12.35 -2.74 8.91
C ILE A 84 -12.28 -4.26 8.88
N ASP A 85 -12.62 -4.86 7.75
CA ASP A 85 -12.53 -6.31 7.57
C ASP A 85 -11.07 -6.79 7.71
N ALA A 86 -10.88 -7.99 8.25
CA ALA A 86 -9.55 -8.55 8.47
C ALA A 86 -8.75 -8.76 7.17
N TRP A 87 -9.43 -8.98 6.04
CA TRP A 87 -8.81 -9.08 4.72
C TRP A 87 -8.42 -7.71 4.16
N ASP A 88 -9.24 -6.67 4.38
CA ASP A 88 -8.96 -5.31 3.89
C ASP A 88 -7.74 -4.67 4.59
N ARG A 89 -7.37 -5.17 5.78
CA ARG A 89 -6.16 -4.77 6.51
C ARG A 89 -4.93 -5.65 6.24
N LEU A 90 -5.06 -6.72 5.46
CA LEU A 90 -3.97 -7.66 5.19
C LEU A 90 -2.99 -7.04 4.17
N ILE A 91 -1.72 -6.91 4.58
CA ILE A 91 -0.65 -6.37 3.73
C ILE A 91 0.08 -7.50 3.00
N MET A 92 0.38 -8.58 3.70
CA MET A 92 1.15 -9.68 3.14
C MET A 92 0.80 -10.99 3.83
N LEU A 93 0.66 -12.05 3.04
CA LEU A 93 0.58 -13.43 3.49
C LEU A 93 1.47 -14.28 2.58
N VAL A 94 2.72 -14.56 3.00
CA VAL A 94 3.71 -15.23 2.15
C VAL A 94 4.60 -16.19 2.94
N GLY A 95 4.98 -17.30 2.31
CA GLY A 95 6.07 -18.15 2.80
C GLY A 95 7.42 -17.51 2.48
N ALA A 96 8.17 -17.14 3.52
CA ALA A 96 9.48 -16.50 3.38
C ALA A 96 10.49 -17.11 4.36
N ASP A 97 11.77 -17.01 4.04
CA ASP A 97 12.84 -17.38 4.97
C ASP A 97 13.08 -16.27 5.99
N ALA A 98 12.93 -15.01 5.56
CA ALA A 98 13.03 -13.84 6.42
C ALA A 98 12.22 -12.67 5.89
N ILE A 99 11.75 -11.81 6.78
CA ILE A 99 11.16 -10.51 6.46
C ILE A 99 12.11 -9.41 6.94
N HIS A 100 12.28 -8.34 6.17
CA HIS A 100 13.32 -7.34 6.43
C HIS A 100 12.76 -5.98 6.83
N SER A 101 11.83 -5.45 6.05
CA SER A 101 11.28 -4.11 6.29
C SER A 101 10.00 -3.88 5.52
N VAL A 102 9.19 -2.98 6.02
CA VAL A 102 8.01 -2.47 5.32
C VAL A 102 8.11 -0.95 5.18
N GLN A 103 7.74 -0.44 4.01
CA GLN A 103 7.51 0.97 3.77
C GLN A 103 6.03 1.18 3.48
N VAL A 104 5.43 2.17 4.13
CA VAL A 104 4.01 2.51 3.97
C VAL A 104 3.88 3.95 3.51
N LYS A 105 3.02 4.17 2.53
CA LYS A 105 2.62 5.48 2.00
C LYS A 105 1.13 5.64 2.22
N VAL A 106 0.70 6.80 2.73
CA VAL A 106 -0.70 7.13 2.99
C VAL A 106 -1.13 8.29 2.10
N PHE A 107 -2.25 8.12 1.42
CA PHE A 107 -2.81 9.08 0.49
C PHE A 107 -4.19 9.54 0.94
N ASP A 108 -4.49 10.82 0.70
CA ASP A 108 -5.85 11.38 0.73
C ASP A 108 -6.46 11.29 -0.69
N ILE A 109 -7.56 10.56 -0.81
CA ILE A 109 -8.26 10.30 -2.06
C ILE A 109 -9.32 11.38 -2.29
N ASP A 110 -9.10 12.20 -3.31
CA ASP A 110 -10.06 13.25 -3.71
C ASP A 110 -10.70 12.89 -5.05
N ARG A 111 -11.75 12.05 -5.07
CA ARG A 111 -12.40 11.67 -6.35
C ARG A 111 -13.92 11.44 -6.32
N PRO A 112 -14.69 12.30 -6.99
CA PRO A 112 -15.51 11.88 -8.12
C PRO A 112 -14.59 11.62 -9.34
N ASN A 113 -14.75 10.48 -10.04
CA ASN A 113 -14.04 10.12 -11.31
C ASN A 113 -12.68 9.38 -11.18
N PHE A 114 -12.48 8.53 -10.16
CA PHE A 114 -11.28 7.67 -10.07
C PHE A 114 -11.12 6.73 -11.28
N LEU A 115 -12.22 6.07 -11.67
CA LEU A 115 -12.23 5.06 -12.72
C LEU A 115 -11.93 5.63 -14.11
N ASP A 116 -12.43 6.84 -14.40
CA ASP A 116 -12.15 7.51 -15.68
C ASP A 116 -10.64 7.80 -15.83
N ARG A 117 -10.00 8.29 -14.75
CA ARG A 117 -8.54 8.52 -14.73
C ARG A 117 -7.74 7.22 -14.80
N MET A 118 -8.27 6.12 -14.25
CA MET A 118 -7.63 4.80 -14.31
C MET A 118 -7.61 4.27 -15.75
N GLY A 119 -8.71 4.44 -16.50
CA GLY A 119 -8.79 4.09 -17.92
C GLY A 119 -7.75 4.81 -18.77
N ASP A 120 -7.60 6.12 -18.55
CA ASP A 120 -6.63 6.94 -19.28
C ASP A 120 -5.17 6.58 -18.94
N ALA A 121 -4.85 6.34 -17.65
CA ALA A 121 -3.50 6.01 -17.21
C ALA A 121 -3.03 4.62 -17.70
N LEU A 122 -3.91 3.62 -17.72
CA LEU A 122 -3.61 2.29 -18.27
C LEU A 122 -3.37 2.34 -19.78
N GLY A 123 -4.15 3.15 -20.52
CA GLY A 123 -3.98 3.36 -21.96
C GLY A 123 -2.61 3.93 -22.32
N ASP A 124 -2.15 4.93 -21.57
CA ASP A 124 -0.86 5.59 -21.80
C ASP A 124 0.35 4.71 -21.46
N VAL A 125 0.27 3.91 -20.39
CA VAL A 125 1.37 3.02 -19.99
C VAL A 125 1.51 1.85 -20.95
N ILE A 126 0.39 1.23 -21.35
CA ILE A 126 0.37 0.20 -22.39
C ILE A 126 0.90 0.77 -23.72
N GLY A 127 0.50 2.00 -24.08
CA GLY A 127 1.01 2.69 -25.27
C GLY A 127 2.51 2.99 -25.24
N THR A 128 3.06 3.31 -24.06
CA THR A 128 4.50 3.60 -23.89
C THR A 128 5.34 2.33 -23.90
N ILE A 129 4.85 1.23 -23.32
CA ILE A 129 5.52 -0.08 -23.32
C ILE A 129 5.46 -0.71 -24.72
N LEU A 130 4.30 -0.69 -25.39
CA LEU A 130 4.16 -1.16 -26.78
C LEU A 130 4.90 -0.26 -27.78
N GLY A 131 4.98 1.05 -27.51
CA GLY A 131 5.75 2.02 -28.30
C GLY A 131 7.26 1.81 -28.20
N ARG A 132 7.78 1.38 -27.04
CA ARG A 132 9.19 1.00 -26.86
C ARG A 132 9.50 -0.42 -27.34
N GLY A 133 8.51 -1.33 -27.33
CA GLY A 133 8.65 -2.71 -27.81
C GLY A 133 8.63 -2.87 -29.34
N ARG A 134 8.05 -1.93 -30.09
CA ARG A 134 8.02 -2.00 -31.57
C ARG A 134 9.35 -1.71 -32.25
N SER A 135 10.36 -1.21 -31.53
CA SER A 135 11.70 -0.94 -32.07
C SER A 135 12.71 -2.06 -31.85
N ALA A 136 12.33 -3.16 -31.19
CA ALA A 136 13.26 -4.24 -30.84
C ALA A 136 12.61 -5.63 -30.97
N LEU A 137 12.28 -6.06 -32.18
CA LEU A 137 12.21 -7.49 -32.50
C LEU A 137 12.84 -7.70 -33.89
N PRO A 138 13.83 -8.60 -33.98
CA PRO A 138 13.46 -10.00 -34.12
C PRO A 138 14.21 -10.97 -33.19
N GLY A 139 13.44 -11.87 -32.59
CA GLY A 139 13.83 -13.27 -32.40
C GLY A 139 14.67 -13.64 -31.19
N THR A 140 14.13 -13.58 -29.96
CA THR A 140 14.57 -14.46 -28.85
C THR A 140 13.42 -14.71 -27.87
N THR A 141 12.78 -15.87 -27.99
CA THR A 141 11.67 -16.37 -27.15
C THR A 141 12.12 -16.95 -25.80
N GLY A 142 13.28 -16.55 -25.26
CA GLY A 142 13.87 -17.24 -24.10
C GLY A 142 14.54 -16.37 -23.04
N VAL A 143 14.68 -15.05 -23.22
CA VAL A 143 15.42 -14.17 -22.27
C VAL A 143 14.49 -13.23 -21.50
N PHE A 144 13.19 -13.25 -21.80
CA PHE A 144 12.21 -12.32 -21.18
C PHE A 144 11.68 -12.79 -19.82
N ALA A 145 11.84 -14.06 -19.43
CA ALA A 145 11.28 -14.55 -18.17
C ALA A 145 12.03 -14.02 -16.93
N ASP A 146 13.36 -13.88 -16.99
CA ASP A 146 14.17 -13.42 -15.85
C ASP A 146 14.31 -11.90 -15.78
N ALA A 147 14.24 -11.19 -16.92
CA ALA A 147 14.32 -9.72 -16.96
C ALA A 147 12.99 -9.03 -16.58
N LEU A 148 11.89 -9.78 -16.55
CA LEU A 148 10.59 -9.26 -16.14
C LEU A 148 10.37 -9.28 -14.63
N GLY A 149 11.10 -10.06 -13.83
CA GLY A 149 10.87 -10.11 -12.37
C GLY A 149 11.13 -8.77 -11.67
N THR A 150 12.25 -8.11 -11.98
CA THR A 150 12.56 -6.78 -11.43
C THR A 150 11.81 -5.67 -12.18
N ALA A 151 11.63 -5.81 -13.50
CA ALA A 151 10.92 -4.82 -14.30
C ALA A 151 9.40 -4.81 -14.06
N SER A 152 8.78 -5.94 -13.70
CA SER A 152 7.36 -6.00 -13.36
C SER A 152 7.09 -5.38 -12.01
N ALA A 153 7.94 -5.61 -11.00
CA ALA A 153 7.84 -4.96 -9.69
C ALA A 153 8.00 -3.44 -9.81
N ASP A 154 8.95 -2.97 -10.63
CA ASP A 154 9.15 -1.55 -10.90
C ASP A 154 8.00 -0.93 -11.72
N VAL A 155 7.43 -1.67 -12.69
CA VAL A 155 6.27 -1.24 -13.48
C VAL A 155 4.99 -1.24 -12.66
N GLU A 156 4.81 -2.22 -11.78
CA GLU A 156 3.67 -2.33 -10.86
C GLU A 156 3.74 -1.23 -9.80
N SER A 157 4.90 -1.00 -9.19
CA SER A 157 5.14 0.15 -8.31
C SER A 157 4.92 1.48 -9.04
N ALA A 158 5.41 1.63 -10.26
CA ALA A 158 5.21 2.84 -11.06
C ALA A 158 3.75 3.02 -11.48
N LEU A 159 3.03 1.94 -11.77
CA LEU A 159 1.59 1.94 -12.03
C LEU A 159 0.83 2.31 -10.76
N LEU A 160 1.10 1.69 -9.61
CA LEU A 160 0.45 1.99 -8.35
C LEU A 160 0.68 3.45 -7.91
N VAL A 161 1.90 3.95 -8.03
CA VAL A 161 2.24 5.36 -7.73
C VAL A 161 1.62 6.33 -8.75
N ARG A 162 1.52 5.96 -10.03
CA ARG A 162 0.92 6.80 -11.08
C ARG A 162 -0.61 6.75 -11.08
N LEU A 163 -1.21 5.62 -10.68
CA LEU A 163 -2.64 5.46 -10.41
C LEU A 163 -3.06 6.27 -9.18
N ALA A 164 -2.16 6.39 -8.20
CA ALA A 164 -2.28 7.33 -7.08
C ALA A 164 -1.92 8.79 -7.45
N GLY A 165 -1.56 9.09 -8.70
CA GLY A 165 -1.07 10.42 -9.12
C GLY A 165 -2.11 11.55 -9.11
N GLY A 166 -3.38 11.24 -8.84
CA GLY A 166 -4.43 12.21 -8.55
C GLY A 166 -4.72 12.38 -7.05
N ASP A 167 -4.08 11.56 -6.21
CA ASP A 167 -4.30 11.49 -4.78
C ASP A 167 -3.15 12.21 -4.05
N ARG A 168 -3.45 12.86 -2.92
CA ARG A 168 -2.45 13.65 -2.20
C ARG A 168 -1.70 12.74 -1.24
N LEU A 169 -0.39 12.56 -1.45
CA LEU A 169 0.46 11.86 -0.48
C LEU A 169 0.51 12.67 0.83
N LEU A 170 0.00 12.07 1.91
CA LEU A 170 -0.01 12.68 3.25
C LEU A 170 1.21 12.28 4.07
N PHE A 171 1.62 11.01 3.98
CA PHE A 171 2.66 10.46 4.83
C PHE A 171 3.41 9.33 4.13
N ARG A 172 4.71 9.21 4.43
CA ARG A 172 5.55 8.07 4.05
C ARG A 172 6.48 7.73 5.20
N GLY A 173 6.49 6.46 5.59
CA GLY A 173 7.38 5.97 6.64
C GLY A 173 7.80 4.52 6.38
N SER A 174 8.79 4.06 7.14
CA SER A 174 9.27 2.68 7.05
C SER A 174 9.80 2.19 8.38
N VAL A 175 9.74 0.88 8.60
CA VAL A 175 10.30 0.21 9.79
C VAL A 175 10.95 -1.10 9.38
N SER A 176 12.03 -1.46 10.08
CA SER A 176 12.66 -2.78 9.98
C SER A 176 11.83 -3.80 10.75
N LEU A 177 11.67 -4.99 10.18
CA LEU A 177 10.93 -6.10 10.78
C LEU A 177 11.97 -7.15 11.20
N ASP A 178 12.10 -7.40 12.49
CA ASP A 178 13.11 -8.30 13.08
C ASP A 178 12.53 -9.60 13.65
N GLY A 179 11.21 -9.78 13.56
CA GLY A 179 10.50 -11.00 13.95
C GLY A 179 8.99 -10.79 14.17
N PRO A 180 8.24 -11.80 14.60
CA PRO A 180 6.82 -11.62 14.95
C PRO A 180 6.65 -10.59 16.06
N GLY A 181 5.65 -9.71 15.95
CA GLY A 181 5.37 -8.67 16.94
C GLY A 181 4.63 -7.46 16.37
N ASP A 182 4.46 -6.45 17.23
CA ASP A 182 3.84 -5.17 16.89
C ASP A 182 4.90 -4.13 16.51
N TYR A 183 4.63 -3.40 15.44
CA TYR A 183 5.52 -2.38 14.90
C TYR A 183 4.78 -1.05 14.78
N LEU A 184 5.51 0.03 15.05
CA LEU A 184 4.99 1.38 14.93
C LEU A 184 5.86 2.19 13.96
N ILE A 185 5.23 2.69 12.90
CA ILE A 185 5.83 3.69 12.01
C ILE A 185 5.31 5.05 12.45
N THR A 186 6.20 5.96 12.83
CA THR A 186 5.85 7.35 13.18
C THR A 186 6.58 8.34 12.29
N GLY A 187 6.03 9.53 12.14
CA GLY A 187 6.76 10.67 11.61
C GLY A 187 5.85 11.79 11.10
N SER A 188 6.51 12.92 10.79
CA SER A 188 5.85 14.09 10.22
C SER A 188 5.41 13.83 8.78
N GLY A 189 4.15 14.10 8.49
CA GLY A 189 3.58 14.20 7.16
C GLY A 189 3.15 15.62 6.83
N ASP A 190 2.33 15.76 5.80
CA ASP A 190 1.96 17.04 5.20
C ASP A 190 1.12 17.96 6.13
N ALA A 191 0.39 17.37 7.08
CA ALA A 191 -0.52 18.09 7.98
C ALA A 191 -0.16 17.97 9.47
N GLY A 192 0.93 17.28 9.83
CA GLY A 192 1.29 16.98 11.21
C GLY A 192 1.87 15.58 11.36
N GLU A 193 1.85 15.04 12.57
CA GLU A 193 2.37 13.71 12.88
C GLU A 193 1.37 12.61 12.49
N TYR A 194 1.90 11.48 12.03
CA TYR A 194 1.15 10.27 11.69
C TYR A 194 1.74 9.08 12.42
N GLU A 195 0.89 8.11 12.77
CA GLU A 195 1.29 6.84 13.38
C GLU A 195 0.58 5.66 12.69
N ILE A 196 1.34 4.67 12.24
CA ILE A 196 0.82 3.44 11.64
C ILE A 196 1.27 2.27 12.51
N GLY A 197 0.29 1.58 13.11
CA GLY A 197 0.51 0.33 13.82
C GLY A 197 0.39 -0.86 12.86
N LEU A 198 1.35 -1.76 12.91
CA LEU A 198 1.39 -2.99 12.12
C LEU A 198 1.55 -4.19 13.05
N GLU A 199 0.94 -5.31 12.72
CA GLU A 199 1.10 -6.58 13.44
C GLU A 199 1.66 -7.63 12.47
N LEU A 200 2.78 -8.26 12.85
CA LEU A 200 3.42 -9.33 12.12
C LEU A 200 3.31 -10.64 12.90
N LYS A 201 2.71 -11.66 12.28
CA LYS A 201 2.58 -13.01 12.82
C LYS A 201 3.31 -14.02 11.97
N VAL A 202 3.68 -15.13 12.59
CA VAL A 202 4.04 -16.37 11.89
C VAL A 202 2.89 -17.35 12.06
N THR A 203 2.39 -17.88 10.94
CA THR A 203 1.35 -18.89 10.88
C THR A 203 1.95 -20.23 10.46
N ASP A 204 1.48 -21.30 11.08
CA ASP A 204 1.89 -22.68 10.83
C ASP A 204 1.17 -23.29 9.62
#